data_AF-A0A953LYY4-F1
#
_entry.id   AF-A0A953LYY4-F1
#
_cell.length_a   1.000
_cell.length_b   1.000
_cell.length_c   1.000
_cell.angle_alpha   90.00
_cell.angle_beta   90.00
_cell.angle_gamma   90.00
#
_symmetry.space_group_name_H-M   'P 1'
#
loop_
_entity.id
_entity.type
_entity.pdbx_description
1 polymer ?
#
loop_
_entity_poly.entity_id
_entity_poly.type
_entity_poly.pdbx_seq_one_letter_code
_entity_poly.pdbx_strand_id
1 'polypeptide(L)'
;MLIRDAMELFTQHLKGTVKKSTMKSYGALLERFRLKFSDHEISVISPEDISKFFEECTGGLSRATRHLRYTQVKAFFNYVIESSGLTTKNPCTVGMLMKSFKNVHHQPRKILDKETVDEMIFNARGFGDRLILELQARCGLRVGEVLNLRAADV
;
A
#
# COMPACT_ATOMS: atom_id res chain seq x y z
N MET A 1 -17.07 19.78 6.22
CA MET A 1 -17.15 18.32 6.48
C MET A 1 -16.02 17.94 7.42
N LEU A 2 -16.33 17.21 8.50
CA LEU A 2 -15.33 16.72 9.45
C LEU A 2 -14.57 15.52 8.88
N ILE A 3 -13.32 15.37 9.30
CA ILE A 3 -12.45 14.27 8.82
C ILE A 3 -12.95 12.91 9.30
N ARG A 4 -13.51 12.81 10.50
CA ARG A 4 -14.13 11.56 10.98
C ARG A 4 -15.18 11.02 10.01
N ASP A 5 -16.10 11.88 9.58
CA ASP A 5 -17.19 11.48 8.70
C ASP A 5 -16.65 11.13 7.30
N ALA A 6 -15.65 11.88 6.82
CA ALA A 6 -15.00 11.62 5.54
C ALA A 6 -14.21 10.30 5.53
N MET A 7 -13.59 9.96 6.65
CA MET A 7 -12.92 8.69 6.84
C MET A 7 -13.88 7.51 6.83
N GLU A 8 -15.08 7.66 7.41
CA GLU A 8 -16.11 6.63 7.36
C GLU A 8 -16.56 6.37 5.92
N LEU A 9 -16.86 7.44 5.17
CA LEU A 9 -17.22 7.33 3.75
C LEU A 9 -16.11 6.68 2.93
N PHE A 10 -14.85 7.10 3.13
CA PHE A 10 -13.72 6.51 2.43
C PHE A 10 -13.51 5.04 2.79
N THR A 11 -13.68 4.67 4.05
CA THR A 11 -13.56 3.27 4.50
C THR A 11 -14.65 2.40 3.88
N GLN A 12 -15.88 2.91 3.77
CA GLN A 12 -16.97 2.23 3.07
C GLN A 12 -16.68 2.06 1.58
N HIS A 13 -16.19 3.12 0.93
CA HIS A 13 -15.77 3.06 -0.47
C HIS A 13 -14.69 2.00 -0.70
N LEU A 14 -13.64 2.01 0.13
CA LEU A 14 -12.57 1.03 0.00
C LEU A 14 -13.07 -0.41 0.23
N LYS A 15 -14.00 -0.65 1.16
CA LYS A 15 -14.59 -1.99 1.37
C LYS A 15 -15.29 -2.55 0.12
N GLY A 16 -15.90 -1.69 -0.71
CA GLY A 16 -16.55 -2.10 -1.95
C GLY A 16 -15.59 -2.24 -3.13
N THR A 17 -14.53 -1.43 -3.18
CA THR A 17 -13.69 -1.30 -4.39
C THR A 17 -12.38 -2.08 -4.32
N VAL A 18 -11.78 -2.27 -3.14
CA VAL A 18 -10.42 -2.83 -3.03
C VAL A 18 -10.37 -4.19 -2.33
N LYS A 19 -9.35 -4.99 -2.69
CA LYS A 19 -9.10 -6.29 -2.05
C LYS A 19 -8.81 -6.13 -0.55
N LYS A 20 -9.14 -7.15 0.25
CA LYS A 20 -8.88 -7.19 1.70
C LYS A 20 -7.41 -6.95 2.08
N SER A 21 -6.46 -7.41 1.27
CA SER A 21 -5.03 -7.15 1.49
C SER A 21 -4.68 -5.66 1.36
N THR A 22 -5.27 -4.98 0.38
CA THR A 22 -5.13 -3.53 0.20
C THR A 22 -5.76 -2.79 1.37
N MET A 23 -6.96 -3.17 1.83
CA MET A 23 -7.58 -2.61 3.04
C MET A 23 -6.65 -2.68 4.27
N LYS A 24 -6.04 -3.85 4.50
CA LYS A 24 -5.08 -4.03 5.60
C LYS A 24 -3.89 -3.09 5.48
N SER A 25 -3.40 -2.85 4.26
CA SER A 25 -2.32 -1.88 4.02
C SER A 25 -2.72 -0.46 4.43
N TYR A 26 -3.95 -0.03 4.11
CA TYR A 26 -4.46 1.30 4.51
C TYR A 26 -4.68 1.43 6.02
N GLY A 27 -5.13 0.37 6.69
CA GLY A 27 -5.62 0.41 8.08
C GLY A 27 -4.69 1.12 9.07
N ALA A 28 -3.42 0.72 9.15
CA ALA A 28 -2.49 1.30 10.12
C ALA A 28 -2.23 2.81 9.91
N LEU A 29 -2.30 3.29 8.67
CA LEU A 29 -2.12 4.71 8.36
C LEU A 29 -3.38 5.51 8.67
N LEU A 30 -4.54 4.99 8.26
CA LEU A 30 -5.81 5.66 8.47
C LEU A 30 -6.14 5.79 9.95
N GLU A 31 -5.86 4.77 10.78
CA GLU A 31 -6.08 4.88 12.23
C GLU A 31 -5.22 5.99 12.86
N ARG A 32 -3.94 6.09 12.48
CA ARG A 32 -3.06 7.18 12.95
C ARG A 32 -3.54 8.55 12.47
N PHE A 33 -4.02 8.63 11.24
CA PHE A 33 -4.58 9.86 10.68
C PHE A 33 -5.85 10.27 11.42
N ARG A 34 -6.74 9.30 11.73
CA ARG A 34 -7.96 9.51 12.51
C ARG A 34 -7.67 10.09 13.87
N LEU A 35 -6.73 9.49 14.60
CA LEU A 35 -6.37 9.91 15.96
C LEU A 35 -5.82 11.34 16.01
N LYS A 36 -5.20 11.82 14.93
CA LYS A 36 -4.58 13.16 14.89
C LYS A 36 -5.53 14.25 14.38
N PHE A 37 -6.42 13.90 13.44
CA PHE A 37 -7.20 14.88 12.71
C PHE A 37 -8.72 14.70 12.82
N SER A 38 -9.24 13.76 13.62
CA SER A 38 -10.69 13.43 13.72
C SER A 38 -11.62 14.63 13.72
N ASP A 39 -11.30 15.63 14.53
CA ASP A 39 -12.16 16.78 14.84
C ASP A 39 -11.86 18.02 13.99
N HIS A 40 -10.92 17.91 13.04
CA HIS A 40 -10.61 19.00 12.12
C HIS A 40 -11.52 18.95 10.90
N GLU A 41 -11.82 20.12 10.34
CA GLU A 41 -12.43 20.22 9.01
C GLU A 41 -11.39 20.00 7.92
N ILE A 42 -11.82 19.37 6.83
CA ILE A 42 -10.95 19.09 5.66
C ILE A 42 -10.38 20.38 5.04
N SER A 43 -11.14 21.48 5.10
CA SER A 43 -10.76 22.82 4.60
C SER A 43 -9.61 23.45 5.39
N VAL A 44 -9.43 23.08 6.65
CA VAL A 44 -8.45 23.69 7.57
C VAL A 44 -7.09 23.01 7.46
N ILE A 45 -7.03 21.79 6.92
CA ILE A 45 -5.77 21.04 6.84
C ILE A 45 -4.81 21.72 5.86
N SER A 46 -3.69 22.19 6.39
CA SER A 46 -2.63 22.76 5.58
C SER A 46 -1.69 21.68 5.01
N PRO A 47 -1.01 21.95 3.89
CA PRO A 47 0.09 21.11 3.40
C PRO A 47 1.19 20.88 4.45
N GLU A 48 1.42 21.85 5.33
CA GLU A 48 2.39 21.79 6.43
C GLU A 48 1.99 20.75 7.49
N ASP A 49 0.70 20.69 7.86
CA ASP A 49 0.17 19.70 8.81
C ASP A 49 0.37 18.26 8.29
N ILE A 50 0.13 18.07 7.00
CA ILE A 50 0.33 16.79 6.31
C ILE A 50 1.81 16.43 6.26
N SER A 51 2.68 17.42 5.98
CA SER A 51 4.13 17.22 5.98
C SER A 51 4.62 16.73 7.34
N LYS A 52 4.19 17.40 8.43
CA LYS A 52 4.51 17.02 9.81
C LYS A 52 3.97 15.64 10.17
N PHE A 53 2.74 15.31 9.75
CA PHE A 53 2.18 13.97 9.93
C PHE A 53 3.01 12.88 9.24
N PHE A 54 3.48 13.12 8.02
CA PHE A 54 4.33 12.15 7.34
C PHE A 54 5.71 12.03 7.96
N GLU A 55 6.29 13.10 8.50
CA GLU A 55 7.57 13.00 9.22
C GLU A 55 7.44 12.11 10.46
N GLU A 56 6.38 12.30 11.25
CA GLU A 56 6.11 11.47 12.43
C GLU A 56 5.80 10.01 12.05
N CYS A 57 4.96 9.79 11.02
CA CYS A 57 4.55 8.44 10.65
C CYS A 57 5.59 7.68 9.84
N THR A 58 6.52 8.40 9.19
CA THR A 58 7.44 7.79 8.24
C THR A 58 8.93 8.01 8.53
N GLY A 59 9.24 8.60 9.69
CA GLY A 59 10.59 8.62 10.25
C GLY A 59 11.19 7.21 10.29
N GLY A 60 12.34 7.02 9.64
CA GLY A 60 13.04 5.73 9.57
C GLY A 60 12.49 4.71 8.57
N LEU A 61 11.42 5.00 7.83
CA LEU A 61 10.87 4.07 6.83
C LEU A 61 11.60 4.17 5.48
N SER A 62 11.57 3.06 4.73
CA SER A 62 12.09 3.02 3.37
C SER A 62 11.35 4.03 2.47
N ARG A 63 12.05 4.60 1.49
CA ARG A 63 11.46 5.59 0.56
C ARG A 63 10.24 5.04 -0.18
N ALA A 64 10.22 3.75 -0.51
CA ALA A 64 9.08 3.09 -1.13
C ALA A 64 7.85 3.07 -0.20
N THR A 65 8.05 2.72 1.08
CA THR A 65 6.98 2.76 2.07
C THR A 65 6.48 4.19 2.28
N ARG A 66 7.37 5.19 2.32
CA ARG A 66 7.02 6.62 2.40
C ARG A 66 6.13 7.03 1.23
N HIS A 67 6.49 6.65 0.00
CA HIS A 67 5.70 6.93 -1.20
C HIS A 67 4.32 6.24 -1.18
N LEU A 68 4.26 4.99 -0.71
CA LEU A 68 2.99 4.27 -0.55
C LEU A 68 2.06 5.02 0.41
N ARG A 69 2.55 5.40 1.59
CA ARG A 69 1.75 6.16 2.58
C ARG A 69 1.27 7.49 2.01
N TYR A 70 2.15 8.21 1.30
CA TYR A 70 1.78 9.44 0.61
C TYR A 70 0.63 9.23 -0.39
N THR A 71 0.72 8.18 -1.20
CA THR A 71 -0.29 7.87 -2.22
C THR A 71 -1.64 7.50 -1.59
N GLN A 72 -1.63 6.80 -0.45
CA GLN A 72 -2.84 6.45 0.30
C GLN A 72 -3.59 7.69 0.82
N VAL A 73 -2.88 8.64 1.44
CA VAL A 73 -3.49 9.90 1.93
C VAL A 73 -3.92 10.78 0.76
N LYS A 74 -3.13 10.86 -0.31
CA LYS A 74 -3.50 11.59 -1.52
C LYS A 74 -4.81 11.05 -2.12
N ALA A 75 -4.97 9.74 -2.19
CA ALA A 75 -6.18 9.08 -2.67
C ALA A 75 -7.38 9.39 -1.78
N PHE A 76 -7.20 9.41 -0.45
CA PHE A 76 -8.23 9.84 0.49
C PHE A 76 -8.72 11.27 0.18
N PHE A 77 -7.81 12.24 0.09
CA PHE A 77 -8.21 13.63 -0.20
C PHE A 77 -8.87 13.77 -1.58
N ASN A 78 -8.38 13.06 -2.60
CA ASN A 78 -9.01 13.06 -3.92
C ASN A 78 -10.46 12.55 -3.85
N TYR A 79 -10.68 11.41 -3.18
CA TYR A 79 -12.02 10.84 -3.00
C TYR A 79 -12.96 11.82 -2.28
N VAL A 80 -12.49 12.42 -1.19
CA VAL A 80 -13.30 13.32 -0.37
C VAL A 80 -13.65 14.61 -1.12
N ILE A 81 -12.70 15.18 -1.86
CA ILE A 81 -12.92 16.37 -2.69
C ILE A 81 -13.97 16.08 -3.78
N GLU A 82 -13.83 14.95 -4.47
CA GLU A 82 -14.75 14.52 -5.52
C GLU A 82 -16.15 14.19 -4.97
N SER A 83 -16.22 13.44 -3.87
CA SER A 83 -17.49 13.04 -3.24
C SER A 83 -18.23 14.21 -2.56
N SER A 84 -17.52 15.25 -2.12
CA SER A 84 -18.11 16.39 -1.40
C SER A 84 -18.29 17.62 -2.29
N GLY A 85 -17.81 17.59 -3.54
CA GLY A 85 -17.84 18.73 -4.46
C GLY A 85 -17.04 19.95 -3.97
N LEU A 86 -16.04 19.75 -3.12
CA LEU A 86 -15.25 20.84 -2.56
C LEU A 86 -14.35 21.44 -3.66
N THR A 87 -14.33 22.77 -3.78
CA THR A 87 -13.41 23.50 -4.69
C THR A 87 -11.98 23.60 -4.15
N THR A 88 -11.72 23.07 -2.95
CA THR A 88 -10.41 23.08 -2.30
C THR A 88 -9.43 22.16 -3.04
N LYS A 89 -8.21 22.65 -3.29
CA LYS A 89 -7.13 21.84 -3.89
C LYS A 89 -6.61 20.80 -2.90
N ASN A 90 -6.27 19.62 -3.40
CA ASN A 90 -5.71 18.55 -2.58
C ASN A 90 -4.40 19.01 -1.90
N PRO A 91 -4.32 19.04 -0.55
CA PRO A 91 -3.17 19.54 0.18
C PRO A 91 -1.91 18.68 -0.03
N CYS A 92 -2.05 17.42 -0.49
CA CYS A 92 -0.93 16.56 -0.88
C CYS A 92 -0.33 16.87 -2.26
N THR A 93 -0.96 17.71 -3.08
CA THR A 93 -0.49 18.02 -4.46
C THR A 93 0.52 19.16 -4.53
N VAL A 94 0.87 19.76 -3.40
CA VAL A 94 1.90 20.80 -3.33
C VAL A 94 3.24 20.24 -3.81
N GLY A 95 3.92 20.99 -4.68
CA GLY A 95 5.15 20.54 -5.35
C GLY A 95 6.26 20.09 -4.38
N MET A 96 6.29 20.66 -3.16
CA MET A 96 7.20 20.22 -2.09
C MET A 96 6.93 18.78 -1.66
N LEU A 97 5.68 18.44 -1.34
CA LEU A 97 5.29 17.07 -0.94
C LEU A 97 5.50 16.07 -2.07
N MET A 98 5.16 16.42 -3.31
CA MET A 98 5.41 15.55 -4.45
C MET A 98 6.89 15.20 -4.63
N LYS A 99 7.80 16.16 -4.40
CA LYS A 99 9.24 15.94 -4.48
C LYS A 99 9.75 15.11 -3.29
N SER A 100 9.31 15.41 -2.08
CA SER A 100 9.73 14.72 -0.85
C SER A 100 9.29 13.26 -0.78
N PHE A 101 8.14 12.94 -1.39
CA PHE A 101 7.57 11.58 -1.42
C PHE A 101 7.59 10.98 -2.82
N LYS A 102 8.55 11.35 -3.67
CA LYS A 102 8.68 10.80 -5.02
C LYS A 102 8.88 9.29 -4.97
N ASN A 103 8.25 8.59 -5.92
CA ASN A 103 8.43 7.16 -6.06
C ASN A 103 9.91 6.84 -6.32
N VAL A 104 10.42 5.83 -5.64
CA VAL A 104 11.79 5.35 -5.84
C VAL A 104 11.70 4.12 -6.71
N HIS A 105 12.38 4.16 -7.86
CA HIS A 105 12.52 2.97 -8.68
C HIS A 105 13.25 1.92 -7.85
N HIS A 106 12.57 0.81 -7.57
CA HIS A 106 13.21 -0.31 -6.89
C HIS A 106 14.37 -0.80 -7.76
N GLN A 107 15.53 -1.01 -7.15
CA GLN A 107 16.54 -1.78 -7.83
C GLN A 107 15.99 -3.20 -8.03
N PRO A 108 16.10 -3.76 -9.24
CA PRO A 108 15.67 -5.12 -9.49
C PRO A 108 16.40 -6.04 -8.50
N ARG A 109 15.67 -6.94 -7.85
CA ARG A 109 16.29 -7.96 -7.00
C ARG A 109 17.22 -8.81 -7.87
N LYS A 110 18.28 -9.36 -7.26
CA LYS A 110 19.16 -10.33 -7.92
C LYS A 110 18.30 -11.44 -8.51
N ILE A 111 18.35 -11.61 -9.83
CA ILE A 111 17.71 -12.71 -10.53
C ILE A 111 18.55 -13.96 -10.25
N LEU A 112 17.91 -15.03 -9.81
CA LEU A 112 18.57 -16.30 -9.54
C LEU A 112 18.82 -17.02 -10.86
N ASP A 113 20.01 -17.58 -11.00
CA ASP A 113 20.37 -18.51 -12.06
C ASP A 113 19.69 -19.87 -11.86
N LYS A 114 19.59 -20.62 -12.96
CA LYS A 114 18.92 -21.92 -12.98
C LYS A 114 19.56 -22.92 -12.00
N GLU A 115 20.88 -22.97 -11.96
CA GLU A 115 21.64 -23.90 -11.11
C GLU A 115 21.34 -23.64 -9.62
N THR A 116 21.37 -22.38 -9.19
CA THR A 116 20.98 -22.00 -7.83
C THR A 116 19.54 -22.40 -7.50
N VAL A 117 18.60 -22.24 -8.43
CA VAL A 117 17.20 -22.65 -8.21
C VAL A 117 17.07 -24.17 -8.09
N ASP A 118 17.74 -24.93 -8.95
CA ASP A 118 17.73 -26.40 -8.91
C ASP A 118 18.35 -26.92 -7.60
N GLU A 119 19.44 -26.31 -7.12
CA GLU A 119 20.03 -26.61 -5.81
C GLU A 119 19.09 -26.30 -4.65
N MET A 120 18.36 -25.18 -4.70
CA MET A 120 17.36 -24.82 -3.68
C MET A 120 16.24 -25.86 -3.61
N ILE A 121 15.74 -26.33 -4.76
CA ILE A 121 14.71 -27.38 -4.84
C ILE A 121 15.27 -28.70 -4.29
N PHE A 122 16.50 -29.07 -4.65
CA PHE A 122 17.14 -30.30 -4.20
C PHE A 122 17.36 -30.31 -2.67
N ASN A 123 17.78 -29.17 -2.11
CA ASN A 123 18.08 -29.03 -0.69
C ASN A 123 16.82 -28.83 0.19
N ALA A 124 15.64 -28.65 -0.40
CA ALA A 124 14.39 -28.51 0.34
C ALA A 124 14.01 -29.81 1.04
N ARG A 125 14.03 -29.79 2.39
CA ARG A 125 13.80 -30.99 3.23
C ARG A 125 12.33 -31.42 3.29
N GLY A 126 11.40 -30.47 3.17
CA GLY A 126 9.97 -30.74 3.20
C GLY A 126 9.42 -31.06 1.82
N PHE A 127 8.65 -32.14 1.69
CA PHE A 127 7.99 -32.49 0.42
C PHE A 127 7.09 -31.36 -0.10
N GLY A 128 6.34 -30.70 0.80
CA GLY A 128 5.48 -29.56 0.44
C GLY A 128 6.27 -28.35 -0.05
N ASP A 129 7.33 -27.95 0.67
CA ASP A 129 8.17 -26.82 0.27
C ASP A 129 8.87 -27.07 -1.06
N ARG A 130 9.36 -28.30 -1.27
CA ARG A 130 9.95 -28.73 -2.53
C ARG A 130 8.95 -28.63 -3.68
N LEU A 131 7.73 -29.14 -3.51
CA LEU A 131 6.67 -29.07 -4.51
C LEU A 131 6.33 -27.61 -4.85
N ILE A 132 6.21 -26.75 -3.83
CA ILE A 132 5.95 -25.32 -4.03
C ILE A 132 7.07 -24.70 -4.86
N LEU A 133 8.34 -24.89 -4.48
CA LEU A 133 9.48 -24.34 -5.22
C LEU A 133 9.53 -24.85 -6.67
N GLU A 134 9.26 -26.13 -6.88
CA GLU A 134 9.26 -26.75 -8.20
C GLU A 134 8.14 -26.20 -9.10
N LEU A 135 6.93 -26.04 -8.57
CA LEU A 135 5.81 -25.41 -9.28
C LEU A 135 6.07 -23.93 -9.59
N GLN A 136 6.65 -23.19 -8.64
CA GLN A 136 7.02 -21.79 -8.87
C GLN A 136 8.10 -21.65 -9.95
N ALA A 137 9.13 -22.50 -9.91
CA ALA A 137 10.24 -22.44 -10.87
C ALA A 137 9.82 -22.86 -12.29
N ARG A 138 8.97 -23.88 -12.43
CA ARG A 138 8.55 -24.41 -13.73
C ARG A 138 7.38 -23.64 -14.35
N CYS A 139 6.39 -23.25 -13.54
CA CYS A 139 5.16 -22.60 -14.04
C CYS A 139 5.20 -21.07 -13.90
N GLY A 140 6.21 -20.49 -13.24
CA GLY A 140 6.32 -19.05 -13.06
C GLY A 140 5.26 -18.44 -12.13
N LEU A 141 4.62 -19.26 -11.31
CA LEU A 141 3.52 -18.86 -10.43
C LEU A 141 4.02 -18.12 -9.19
N ARG A 142 3.24 -17.14 -8.73
CA ARG A 142 3.44 -16.52 -7.42
C ARG A 142 3.10 -17.53 -6.33
N VAL A 143 3.76 -17.42 -5.17
CA VAL A 143 3.52 -18.35 -4.04
C VAL A 143 2.05 -18.41 -3.64
N GLY A 144 1.35 -17.28 -3.65
CA GLY A 144 -0.09 -17.23 -3.35
C GLY A 144 -0.96 -17.89 -4.41
N GLU A 145 -0.50 -17.99 -5.66
CA GLU A 145 -1.21 -18.71 -6.73
C GLU A 145 -1.01 -20.22 -6.55
N VAL A 146 0.23 -20.66 -6.31
CA VAL A 146 0.55 -22.07 -6.04
C VAL A 146 -0.24 -22.61 -4.84
N LEU A 147 -0.32 -21.85 -3.75
CA LEU A 147 -1.07 -22.25 -2.55
C LEU A 147 -2.59 -22.34 -2.76
N ASN A 148 -3.12 -21.73 -3.82
CA ASN A 148 -4.55 -21.76 -4.13
C ASN A 148 -4.91 -22.73 -5.27
N LEU A 149 -3.93 -23.42 -5.86
CA LEU A 149 -4.17 -24.43 -6.90
C LEU A 149 -5.00 -25.59 -6.37
N ARG A 150 -5.97 -26.03 -7.18
CA ARG A 150 -6.82 -27.18 -6.92
C ARG A 150 -6.67 -28.19 -8.03
N ALA A 151 -6.93 -29.47 -7.72
CA ALA A 151 -6.92 -30.53 -8.73
C ALA A 151 -7.93 -30.30 -9.88
N ALA A 152 -8.98 -29.50 -9.65
CA ALA A 152 -9.98 -29.14 -10.65
C ALA A 152 -9.52 -28.04 -11.64
N ASP A 153 -8.37 -27.40 -11.39
CA ASP A 153 -7.82 -26.35 -12.27
C ASP A 153 -6.97 -26.92 -13.42
N VAL A 154 -6.86 -28.26 -13.52
CA VAL A 154 -6.07 -29.01 -14.51
C VAL A 154 -6.97 -29.78 -15.48
#